data_AF-A0A959C8A7-F1
#
_entry.id   AF-A0A959C8A7-F1
#
_cell.length_a   1.000
_cell.length_b   1.000
_cell.length_c   1.000
_cell.angle_alpha   90.00
_cell.angle_beta   90.00
_cell.angle_gamma   90.00
#
_symmetry.space_group_name_H-M   'P 1'
#
loop_
_entity.id
_entity.type
_entity.pdbx_description
1 polymer ?
#
loop_
_entity_poly.entity_id
_entity_poly.type
_entity_poly.pdbx_seq_one_letter_code
_entity_poly.pdbx_strand_id
1 'polypeptide(L)'
;RADGLIVHVNPLQEAMQPEGDLFKRPPLDTLRELLEIPELKVIVKEVGQGFGPESLRALLQLPLEAVEFAAAGGTNFAKLELLRSDPEKQMIFEKIAAVGHSAAEMTGWLNAALA
;
A
#
# COMPACT_ATOMS: atom_id res chain seq x y z
N ARG A 1 -23.08 11.65 -2.97
CA ARG A 1 -22.69 11.24 -1.60
C ARG A 1 -21.96 9.90 -1.73
N ALA A 2 -20.80 9.74 -1.11
CA ALA A 2 -20.09 8.45 -1.09
C ALA A 2 -20.56 7.59 0.09
N ASP A 3 -20.45 6.27 -0.04
CA ASP A 3 -20.88 5.30 0.98
C ASP A 3 -19.76 4.89 1.95
N GLY A 4 -18.51 5.28 1.66
CA GLY A 4 -17.33 4.98 2.45
C GLY A 4 -16.08 5.67 1.89
N LEU A 5 -14.94 5.40 2.51
CA LEU A 5 -13.64 5.98 2.17
C LEU A 5 -12.63 4.87 1.89
N ILE A 6 -11.93 4.97 0.75
CA ILE A 6 -10.75 4.15 0.47
C ILE A 6 -9.52 4.99 0.77
N VAL A 7 -8.69 4.50 1.69
CA VAL A 7 -7.39 5.11 2.00
C VAL A 7 -6.31 4.26 1.34
N HIS A 8 -5.63 4.82 0.35
CA HIS A 8 -4.49 4.14 -0.24
C HIS A 8 -3.23 4.35 0.61
N VAL A 9 -2.34 3.37 0.56
CA VAL A 9 -0.99 3.40 1.14
C VAL A 9 -0.04 3.13 -0.02
N ASN A 10 0.83 4.09 -0.33
CA ASN A 10 1.65 4.11 -1.54
C ASN A 10 3.13 4.46 -1.32
N PRO A 11 3.81 3.93 -0.28
CA PRO A 11 5.13 4.41 0.13
C PRO A 11 6.19 4.30 -0.97
N LEU A 12 6.14 3.23 -1.78
CA LEU A 12 7.12 3.05 -2.85
C LEU A 12 6.84 3.97 -4.05
N GLN A 13 5.57 4.28 -4.32
CA GLN A 13 5.21 5.27 -5.33
C GLN A 13 5.77 6.64 -4.94
N GLU A 14 5.49 7.11 -3.72
CA GLU A 14 6.00 8.39 -3.21
C GLU A 14 7.53 8.44 -3.24
N ALA A 15 8.20 7.35 -2.85
CA ALA A 15 9.66 7.29 -2.84
C ALA A 15 10.30 7.40 -4.25
N MET A 16 9.60 6.93 -5.29
CA MET A 16 10.08 7.00 -6.67
C MET A 16 9.66 8.29 -7.40
N GLN A 17 8.59 8.93 -6.93
CA GLN A 17 8.05 10.15 -7.51
C GLN A 17 9.00 11.34 -7.28
N PRO A 18 9.34 12.13 -8.33
CA PRO A 18 10.27 13.26 -8.17
C PRO A 18 9.83 14.29 -7.12
N GLU A 19 8.52 14.49 -7.00
CA GLU A 19 7.87 15.38 -6.05
C GLU A 19 7.16 14.65 -4.91
N GLY A 20 7.45 13.37 -4.69
CA GLY A 20 6.77 12.55 -3.71
C GLY A 20 7.05 12.94 -2.26
N ASP A 21 6.10 12.61 -1.39
CA ASP A 21 6.15 12.97 0.01
C ASP A 21 7.04 12.02 0.84
N LEU A 22 7.74 12.58 1.82
CA LEU A 22 8.45 11.80 2.83
C LEU A 22 7.54 11.52 4.03
N PHE A 23 7.23 10.25 4.25
CA PHE A 23 6.45 9.81 5.41
C PHE A 23 7.20 10.13 6.71
N LYS A 24 6.63 11.03 7.51
CA LYS A 24 7.15 11.39 8.85
C LYS A 24 6.63 10.48 9.96
N ARG A 25 5.52 9.79 9.71
CA ARG A 25 4.86 8.86 10.62
C ARG A 25 4.38 7.63 9.83
N PRO A 26 4.30 6.46 10.45
CA PRO A 26 3.74 5.27 9.82
C PRO A 26 2.28 5.51 9.37
N PRO A 27 1.89 5.06 8.16
CA PRO A 27 0.50 5.15 7.69
C PRO A 27 -0.51 4.52 8.66
N LEU A 28 -0.10 3.48 9.38
CA LEU A 28 -0.91 2.79 10.36
C LEU A 28 -1.41 3.71 11.49
N ASP A 29 -0.58 4.66 11.92
CA ASP A 29 -1.00 5.59 12.96
C ASP A 29 -2.06 6.55 12.41
N THR A 30 -1.91 7.00 11.17
CA THR A 30 -2.91 7.87 10.51
C THR A 30 -4.23 7.15 10.34
N LEU A 31 -4.19 5.85 10.00
CA LEU A 31 -5.39 5.01 9.93
C LEU A 31 -6.08 4.88 11.29
N ARG A 32 -5.32 4.71 12.39
CA ARG A 32 -5.91 4.64 13.74
C ARG A 32 -6.66 5.92 14.10
N GLU A 33 -6.05 7.09 13.87
CA GLU A 33 -6.71 8.39 14.09
C GLU A 33 -7.96 8.54 13.21
N LEU A 34 -7.89 8.14 11.94
CA LEU A 34 -9.04 8.21 11.04
C LEU A 34 -10.21 7.33 11.51
N LEU A 35 -9.92 6.17 12.07
CA LEU A 35 -10.91 5.21 12.56
C LEU A 35 -11.57 5.64 13.89
N GLU A 36 -11.10 6.72 14.52
CA GLU A 36 -11.81 7.35 15.64
C GLU A 36 -13.09 8.07 15.19
N ILE A 37 -13.25 8.33 13.89
CA ILE A 37 -14.46 8.93 13.32
C ILE A 37 -15.60 7.89 13.33
N PRO A 38 -16.68 8.10 14.11
CA PRO A 38 -17.76 7.13 14.20
C PRO A 38 -18.45 6.89 12.86
N GLU A 39 -18.90 5.65 12.64
CA GLU A 39 -19.67 5.21 11.46
C GLU A 39 -18.95 5.32 10.10
N LEU A 40 -17.68 5.74 10.08
CA LEU A 40 -16.91 5.84 8.84
C LEU A 40 -16.47 4.46 8.38
N LYS A 41 -16.97 4.05 7.21
CA LYS A 41 -16.57 2.82 6.53
C LYS A 41 -15.26 3.01 5.80
N VAL A 42 -14.20 2.33 6.24
CA VAL A 42 -12.85 2.47 5.68
C VAL A 42 -12.40 1.18 5.01
N ILE A 43 -11.94 1.30 3.78
CA ILE A 43 -11.16 0.27 3.07
C ILE A 43 -9.72 0.78 2.98
N VAL A 44 -8.75 -0.08 3.25
CA VAL A 44 -7.33 0.25 3.04
C VAL A 44 -6.83 -0.45 1.78
N LYS A 45 -6.11 0.28 0.93
CA LYS A 45 -5.73 -0.17 -0.41
C LYS A 45 -4.24 0.06 -0.66
N GLU A 46 -3.55 -0.89 -1.29
CA GLU A 46 -2.21 -0.63 -1.86
C GLU A 46 -2.33 -0.14 -3.33
N VAL A 47 -1.22 0.14 -4.01
CA VAL A 47 -1.19 0.73 -5.35
C VAL A 47 -0.24 0.01 -6.33
N GLY A 48 0.02 -1.28 -6.14
CA GLY A 48 0.71 -2.12 -7.12
C GLY A 48 1.89 -2.91 -6.56
N GLN A 49 2.26 -2.72 -5.30
CA GLN A 49 3.27 -3.50 -4.60
C GLN A 49 2.63 -4.54 -3.68
N GLY A 50 1.40 -4.31 -3.22
CA GLY A 50 0.78 -5.16 -2.22
C GLY A 50 1.37 -4.97 -0.82
N PHE A 51 0.72 -5.59 0.17
CA PHE A 51 1.11 -5.48 1.57
C PHE A 51 1.97 -6.68 2.00
N GLY A 52 3.05 -6.42 2.74
CA GLY A 52 3.84 -7.46 3.39
C GLY A 52 3.08 -8.14 4.54
N PRO A 53 3.58 -9.28 5.04
CA PRO A 53 2.89 -10.10 6.05
C PRO A 53 2.63 -9.34 7.36
N GLU A 54 3.61 -8.57 7.85
CA GLU A 54 3.44 -7.78 9.08
C GLU A 54 2.49 -6.60 8.89
N SER A 55 2.49 -5.97 7.71
CA SER A 55 1.53 -4.92 7.37
C SER A 55 0.11 -5.48 7.32
N LEU A 56 -0.10 -6.63 6.67
CA LEU A 56 -1.40 -7.31 6.65
C LEU A 56 -1.84 -7.66 8.08
N ARG A 57 -0.97 -8.26 8.89
CA ARG A 57 -1.29 -8.60 10.28
C ARG A 57 -1.75 -7.39 11.07
N ALA A 58 -1.06 -6.26 10.94
CA ALA A 58 -1.42 -5.02 11.60
C ALA A 58 -2.76 -4.45 11.10
N LEU A 59 -3.02 -4.51 9.78
CA LEU A 59 -4.28 -4.04 9.19
C LEU A 59 -5.48 -4.89 9.62
N LEU A 60 -5.32 -6.23 9.74
CA LEU A 60 -6.36 -7.13 10.21
C LEU A 60 -6.79 -6.88 11.67
N GLN A 61 -5.96 -6.20 12.46
CA GLN A 61 -6.29 -5.83 13.84
C GLN A 61 -7.13 -4.54 13.91
N LEU A 62 -7.32 -3.84 12.80
CA LEU A 62 -8.12 -2.62 12.73
C LEU A 62 -9.56 -2.95 12.30
N PRO A 63 -10.57 -2.15 12.74
CA PRO A 63 -11.96 -2.30 12.32
C PRO A 63 -12.20 -1.78 10.89
N LEU A 64 -11.54 -2.38 9.90
CA LEU A 64 -11.68 -2.05 8.48
C LEU A 64 -12.81 -2.87 7.84
N GLU A 65 -13.48 -2.30 6.84
CA GLU A 65 -14.48 -3.01 6.03
C GLU A 65 -13.83 -4.01 5.08
N ALA A 66 -12.67 -3.64 4.52
CA ALA A 66 -11.88 -4.50 3.67
C ALA A 66 -10.42 -4.02 3.58
N VAL A 67 -9.55 -4.95 3.18
CA VAL A 67 -8.19 -4.64 2.71
C VAL A 67 -8.13 -5.00 1.22
N GLU A 68 -7.89 -4.02 0.37
CA GLU A 68 -7.70 -4.21 -1.07
C GLU A 68 -6.22 -4.33 -1.39
N PHE A 69 -5.79 -5.51 -1.87
CA PHE A 69 -4.38 -5.82 -2.01
C PHE A 69 -3.65 -4.94 -3.01
N ALA A 70 -4.27 -4.65 -4.16
CA ALA A 70 -3.60 -4.07 -5.32
C ALA A 70 -2.20 -4.65 -5.54
N ALA A 71 -2.15 -5.97 -5.53
CA ALA A 71 -0.91 -6.72 -5.50
C ALA A 71 -0.05 -6.48 -6.75
N ALA A 72 1.23 -6.83 -6.62
CA ALA A 72 2.14 -6.87 -7.75
C ALA A 72 1.68 -7.88 -8.82
N GLY A 73 1.96 -7.54 -10.08
CA GLY A 73 1.58 -8.32 -11.26
C GLY A 73 0.71 -7.56 -12.27
N GLY A 74 0.11 -6.44 -11.85
CA GLY A 74 -0.62 -5.50 -12.72
C GLY A 74 0.15 -4.19 -12.93
N THR A 75 -0.57 -3.07 -12.87
CA THR A 75 0.03 -1.72 -12.90
C THR A 75 0.97 -1.54 -11.71
N ASN A 76 2.19 -1.07 -11.99
CA ASN A 76 3.19 -0.76 -10.97
C ASN A 76 3.45 0.75 -10.95
N PHE A 77 2.85 1.46 -9.99
CA PHE A 77 2.98 2.91 -9.87
C PHE A 77 4.39 3.35 -9.47
N ALA A 78 5.12 2.61 -8.64
CA ALA A 78 6.52 2.91 -8.34
C ALA A 78 7.39 2.91 -9.60
N LYS A 79 7.18 1.94 -10.51
CA LYS A 79 7.88 1.90 -11.80
C LYS A 79 7.45 3.05 -12.71
N LEU A 80 6.15 3.37 -12.75
CA LEU A 80 5.65 4.51 -13.53
C LEU A 80 6.31 5.83 -13.07
N GLU A 81 6.38 6.04 -11.76
CA GLU A 81 6.99 7.23 -11.17
C GLU A 81 8.51 7.26 -11.38
N LEU A 82 9.18 6.11 -11.27
CA LEU A 82 10.61 6.02 -11.58
C LEU A 82 10.90 6.43 -13.04
N LEU A 83 10.03 6.07 -14.00
CA LEU A 83 10.17 6.49 -15.39
C LEU A 83 10.02 8.01 -15.60
N ARG A 84 9.41 8.73 -14.64
CA ARG A 84 9.34 10.20 -14.65
C ARG A 84 10.62 10.86 -14.11
N SER A 85 11.54 10.07 -13.53
CA SER A 85 12.81 10.57 -12.99
C SER A 85 13.96 10.55 -14.02
N ASP A 86 15.14 11.03 -13.63
CA ASP A 86 16.32 11.04 -14.50
C ASP A 86 16.92 9.62 -14.73
N PRO A 87 17.72 9.42 -15.80
CA PRO A 87 18.25 8.10 -16.13
C PRO A 87 19.13 7.45 -15.05
N GLU A 88 19.81 8.25 -14.22
CA GLU A 88 20.66 7.72 -13.15
C GLU A 88 19.81 7.09 -12.06
N LYS A 89 18.76 7.79 -11.60
CA LYS A 89 17.78 7.23 -10.66
C LYS A 89 17.09 6.00 -11.21
N GLN A 90 16.68 6.03 -12.47
CA GLN A 90 16.07 4.86 -13.14
C GLN A 90 16.97 3.63 -13.04
N MET A 91 18.26 3.78 -13.35
CA MET A 91 19.24 2.69 -13.27
C MET A 91 19.44 2.18 -11.83
N ILE A 92 19.50 3.09 -10.85
CA ILE A 92 19.76 2.72 -9.44
C ILE A 92 18.55 2.00 -8.83
N PHE A 93 17.34 2.49 -9.07
CA PHE A 93 16.14 2.04 -8.36
C PHE A 93 15.27 1.04 -9.13
N GLU A 94 15.64 0.64 -10.35
CA GLU A 94 14.84 -0.30 -11.17
C GLU A 94 14.41 -1.55 -10.41
N LYS A 95 15.35 -2.19 -9.70
CA LYS A 95 15.07 -3.40 -8.90
C LYS A 95 14.20 -3.12 -7.69
N ILE A 96 14.36 -1.94 -7.08
CA ILE A 96 13.59 -1.53 -5.91
C ILE A 96 12.13 -1.27 -6.33
N ALA A 97 11.90 -0.59 -7.45
CA ALA A 97 10.57 -0.34 -7.98
C ALA A 97 9.82 -1.63 -8.37
N ALA A 98 10.52 -2.75 -8.56
CA ALA A 98 9.93 -4.06 -8.85
C ALA A 98 9.58 -4.89 -7.59
N VAL A 99 9.95 -4.43 -6.39
CA VAL A 99 9.61 -5.11 -5.13
C VAL A 99 8.10 -5.08 -4.90
N GLY A 100 7.53 -6.23 -4.55
CA GLY A 100 6.12 -6.36 -4.21
C GLY A 100 5.73 -7.82 -4.01
N HIS A 101 4.47 -8.04 -3.68
CA HIS A 101 3.88 -9.34 -3.40
C HIS A 101 2.69 -9.58 -4.32
N SER A 102 2.58 -10.80 -4.84
CA SER A 102 1.44 -11.23 -5.63
C SER A 102 0.19 -11.42 -4.77
N ALA A 103 -0.98 -11.36 -5.40
CA ALA A 103 -2.24 -11.61 -4.70
C ALA A 103 -2.28 -13.02 -4.10
N ALA A 104 -1.70 -14.00 -4.80
CA ALA A 104 -1.64 -15.39 -4.34
C ALA A 104 -0.82 -15.56 -3.05
N GLU A 105 0.35 -14.90 -2.95
CA GLU A 105 1.17 -14.91 -1.72
C GLU A 105 0.40 -14.29 -0.55
N MET A 106 -0.20 -13.12 -0.77
CA MET A 106 -0.95 -12.40 0.26
C MET A 106 -2.18 -13.18 0.74
N THR A 107 -2.94 -13.79 -0.17
CA THR A 107 -4.06 -14.68 0.19
C THR A 107 -3.56 -15.87 1.01
N GLY A 108 -2.42 -16.45 0.65
CA GLY A 108 -1.79 -17.53 1.42
C GLY A 108 -1.47 -17.12 2.86
N TRP A 109 -0.87 -15.94 3.05
CA TRP A 109 -0.58 -15.41 4.39
C TRP A 109 -1.83 -15.11 5.20
N LEU A 110 -2.86 -14.52 4.59
CA LEU A 110 -4.13 -14.27 5.27
C LEU A 110 -4.78 -15.56 5.75
N ASN A 111 -4.87 -16.57 4.88
CA ASN A 111 -5.47 -17.84 5.24
C ASN A 111 -4.70 -18.52 6.38
N ALA A 112 -3.37 -18.42 6.38
CA ALA A 112 -2.54 -18.94 7.46
C ALA A 112 -2.68 -18.16 8.78
N ALA A 113 -2.96 -16.85 8.72
CA ALA A 113 -3.17 -16.02 9.90
C ALA A 113 -4.56 -16.18 10.54
N LEU A 114 -5.53 -16.70 9.77
CA LEU A 114 -6.91 -16.95 10.19
C LEU A 114 -7.18 -18.40 10.62
N ALA A 115 -6.25 -19.32 10.31
CA ALA A 115 -6.29 -20.72 10.75
C ALA A 115 -5.80 -20.88 12.19
#